data_AF-A0A832G3J5-F1
#
_entry.id   AF-A0A832G3J5-F1
#
_cell.length_a   1.000
_cell.length_b   1.000
_cell.length_c   1.000
_cell.angle_alpha   90.00
_cell.angle_beta   90.00
_cell.angle_gamma   90.00
#
_symmetry.space_group_name_H-M   'P 1'
#
loop_
_entity.id
_entity.type
_entity.pdbx_description
1 polymer ?
#
loop_
_entity_poly.entity_id
_entity_poly.type
_entity_poly.pdbx_seq_one_letter_code
_entity_poly.pdbx_strand_id
1 'polypeptide(L)'
;MEVRLEGSIVLYEDKKRVAWVDFTAKWNEIELLATQVEKGMEGKGYAFQAVENALIFARGFDSIKVSCPYIKRWIEENGFDKEVQYTRKLQFKEAVAKFNKYRSPEANAEILEIGDDFAVVKITGPFCVSCGVFDYFEDIAIEANARVIDHKKAEDGFIVRYGF
;
A
#
# COMPACT_ATOMS: atom_id res chain seq x y z
N MET A 1 10.77 -24.57 7.45
CA MET A 1 9.74 -23.60 7.90
C MET A 1 10.45 -22.28 8.05
N GLU A 2 10.33 -21.39 7.07
CA GLU A 2 10.89 -20.04 7.19
C GLU A 2 10.00 -19.23 8.12
N VAL A 3 10.57 -18.66 9.19
CA VAL A 3 9.83 -17.83 10.13
C VAL A 3 9.72 -16.43 9.54
N ARG A 4 8.50 -16.00 9.26
CA ARG A 4 8.16 -14.61 8.92
C ARG A 4 7.75 -13.90 10.21
N LEU A 5 8.42 -12.81 10.54
CA LEU A 5 8.05 -11.91 11.63
C LEU A 5 7.16 -10.81 11.07
N GLU A 6 6.07 -10.51 11.76
CA GLU A 6 5.23 -9.34 11.49
C GLU A 6 5.23 -8.45 12.73
N GLY A 7 5.28 -7.13 12.54
CA GLY A 7 5.31 -6.19 13.65
C GLY A 7 5.17 -4.75 13.21
N SER A 8 5.30 -3.85 14.18
CA SER A 8 5.23 -2.40 13.94
C SER A 8 6.38 -1.69 14.64
N ILE A 9 6.97 -0.71 13.97
CA ILE A 9 7.94 0.23 14.55
C ILE A 9 7.14 1.43 15.04
N VAL A 10 7.06 1.59 16.36
CA VAL A 10 6.09 2.47 17.01
C VAL A 10 6.76 3.74 17.54
N LEU A 11 6.18 4.90 17.21
CA LEU A 11 6.53 6.19 17.79
C LEU A 11 5.61 6.49 18.98
N TYR A 12 6.23 6.86 20.09
CA TYR A 12 5.53 7.28 21.32
C TYR A 12 5.82 8.75 21.64
N GLU A 13 4.81 9.44 22.14
CA GLU A 13 4.92 10.77 22.76
C GLU A 13 4.12 10.76 24.07
N ASP A 14 4.71 11.22 25.17
CA ASP A 14 4.09 11.21 26.51
C ASP A 14 3.49 9.84 26.89
N LYS A 15 4.22 8.76 26.57
CA LYS A 15 3.82 7.34 26.77
C LYS A 15 2.58 6.91 25.98
N LYS A 16 2.09 7.73 25.04
CA LYS A 16 1.02 7.38 24.11
C LYS A 16 1.61 7.05 22.76
N ARG A 17 1.09 6.01 22.12
CA ARG A 17 1.40 5.72 20.72
C ARG A 17 0.80 6.83 19.85
N VAL A 18 1.58 7.38 18.94
CA VAL A 18 1.14 8.48 18.05
C VAL A 18 1.21 8.13 16.57
N ALA A 19 2.16 7.29 16.16
CA ALA A 19 2.29 6.79 14.79
C ALA A 19 3.11 5.51 14.76
N TRP A 20 3.00 4.72 13.70
CA TRP A 20 3.82 3.51 13.52
C TRP A 20 3.96 3.13 12.05
N VAL A 21 4.97 2.31 11.76
CA VAL A 21 5.18 1.67 10.47
C VAL A 21 5.08 0.16 10.64
N ASP A 22 4.15 -0.46 9.93
CA ASP A 22 4.03 -1.92 9.90
C ASP A 22 5.09 -2.51 8.98
N PHE A 23 5.64 -3.66 9.37
CA PHE A 23 6.64 -4.37 8.60
C PHE A 23 6.44 -5.88 8.65
N THR A 24 6.97 -6.56 7.64
CA THR A 24 7.33 -7.98 7.77
C THR A 24 8.83 -8.14 7.64
N ALA A 25 9.40 -9.13 8.31
CA ALA A 25 10.81 -9.47 8.20
C ALA A 25 11.00 -10.97 8.07
N LYS A 26 11.98 -11.38 7.27
CA LYS A 26 12.43 -12.77 7.16
C LYS A 26 13.93 -12.78 7.01
N TRP A 27 14.61 -13.58 7.83
CA TRP A 27 16.08 -13.67 7.82
C TRP A 27 16.74 -12.29 7.90
N ASN A 28 17.32 -11.81 6.80
CA ASN A 28 17.99 -10.52 6.70
C ASN A 28 17.29 -9.55 5.70
N GLU A 29 16.00 -9.76 5.47
CA GLU A 29 15.14 -8.91 4.66
C GLU A 29 14.02 -8.31 5.51
N ILE A 30 13.76 -7.02 5.32
CA ILE A 30 12.61 -6.31 5.89
C ILE A 30 11.79 -5.68 4.77
N GLU A 31 10.46 -5.72 4.90
CA GLU A 31 9.51 -5.03 4.03
C GLU A 31 8.68 -4.04 4.86
N LEU A 32 8.79 -2.74 4.57
CA LEU A 32 7.99 -1.69 5.19
C LEU A 32 6.65 -1.53 4.44
N LEU A 33 5.53 -1.80 5.12
CA LEU A 33 4.24 -2.08 4.49
C LEU A 33 3.31 -0.87 4.43
N ALA A 34 3.17 -0.17 5.56
CA ALA A 34 2.17 0.87 5.73
C ALA A 34 2.59 1.82 6.87
N THR A 35 2.18 3.07 6.74
CA THR A 35 2.30 4.10 7.78
C THR A 35 0.93 4.33 8.40
N GLN A 36 0.87 4.39 9.72
CA GLN A 36 -0.35 4.69 10.45
C GLN A 36 -0.11 5.83 11.45
N VAL A 37 -1.15 6.63 11.67
CA VAL A 37 -1.16 7.70 12.67
C VAL A 37 -2.37 7.47 13.56
N GLU A 38 -2.17 7.61 14.87
CA GLU A 38 -3.25 7.49 15.84
C GLU A 38 -4.32 8.56 15.59
N LYS A 39 -5.59 8.19 15.73
CA LYS A 39 -6.70 9.09 15.41
C LYS A 39 -6.62 10.38 16.25
N GLY A 40 -6.74 11.53 15.60
CA GLY A 40 -6.63 12.85 16.23
C GLY A 40 -5.18 13.36 16.37
N MET A 41 -4.20 12.61 15.87
CA MET A 41 -2.79 13.00 15.82
C MET A 41 -2.33 13.36 14.40
N GLU A 42 -3.24 13.42 13.43
CA GLU A 42 -2.96 13.77 12.05
C GLU A 42 -2.47 15.22 11.91
N GLY A 43 -1.64 15.49 10.90
CA GLY A 43 -1.12 16.83 10.61
C GLY A 43 -0.01 17.33 11.55
N LYS A 44 0.39 16.55 12.56
CA LYS A 44 1.43 16.92 13.54
C LYS A 44 2.86 16.45 13.19
N GLY A 45 3.04 15.83 12.03
CA GLY A 45 4.36 15.35 11.57
C GLY A 45 4.80 13.98 12.12
N TYR A 46 3.99 13.31 12.95
CA TYR A 46 4.37 12.01 13.51
C TYR A 46 4.58 10.90 12.47
N ALA A 47 3.85 10.93 11.35
CA ALA A 47 4.06 9.98 10.26
C ALA A 47 5.50 10.09 9.70
N PHE A 48 5.99 11.31 9.51
CA PHE A 48 7.35 11.58 9.05
C PHE A 48 8.39 10.99 10.01
N GLN A 49 8.24 11.27 11.31
CA GLN A 49 9.14 10.74 12.34
C GLN A 49 9.08 9.21 12.47
N ALA A 50 7.89 8.61 12.32
CA ALA A 50 7.74 7.17 12.35
C ALA A 50 8.44 6.50 11.16
N VAL A 51 8.39 7.12 9.97
CA VAL A 51 9.13 6.65 8.79
C VAL A 51 10.64 6.74 9.00
N GLU A 52 11.13 7.87 9.51
CA GLU A 52 12.55 8.04 9.82
C GLU A 52 13.05 6.95 10.77
N ASN A 53 12.33 6.71 11.88
CA ASN A 53 12.66 5.64 12.81
C ASN A 53 12.62 4.25 12.17
N ALA A 54 11.64 4.00 11.29
CA ALA A 54 11.52 2.73 10.60
C ALA A 54 12.69 2.48 9.62
N LEU A 55 13.16 3.53 8.94
CA LEU A 55 14.32 3.45 8.06
C LEU A 55 15.62 3.27 8.83
N ILE A 56 15.79 3.93 9.99
CA ILE A 56 16.91 3.69 10.91
C ILE A 56 16.95 2.22 11.33
N PHE A 57 15.80 1.67 11.74
CA PHE A 57 15.69 0.25 12.09
C PHE A 57 16.02 -0.66 10.90
N ALA A 58 15.51 -0.34 9.70
CA ALA A 58 15.74 -1.11 8.49
C ALA A 58 17.22 -1.17 8.07
N ARG A 59 18.08 -0.24 8.51
CA ARG A 59 19.54 -0.29 8.23
C ARG A 59 20.20 -1.58 8.69
N GLY A 60 19.65 -2.24 9.72
CA GLY A 60 20.13 -3.52 10.23
C GLY A 60 19.91 -4.72 9.30
N PHE A 61 19.17 -4.54 8.21
CA PHE A 61 18.85 -5.60 7.24
C PHE A 61 19.66 -5.44 5.95
N ASP A 62 20.04 -6.55 5.32
CA ASP A 62 20.75 -6.56 4.04
C ASP A 62 19.83 -6.15 2.89
N SER A 63 18.57 -6.58 2.93
CA SER A 63 17.56 -6.25 1.93
C SER A 63 16.42 -5.45 2.55
N ILE A 64 16.14 -4.30 1.96
CA ILE A 64 15.07 -3.39 2.41
C ILE A 64 14.08 -3.24 1.27
N LYS A 65 12.84 -3.66 1.51
CA LYS A 65 11.72 -3.51 0.59
C LYS A 65 10.76 -2.46 1.11
N VAL A 66 10.18 -1.70 0.18
CA VAL A 66 9.19 -0.66 0.51
C VAL A 66 7.92 -0.91 -0.31
N SER A 67 6.83 -1.11 0.42
CA SER A 67 5.48 -1.37 -0.09
C SER A 67 4.50 -0.23 0.22
N CYS A 68 4.98 0.85 0.84
CA CYS A 68 4.20 2.01 1.24
C CYS A 68 4.54 3.23 0.36
N PRO A 69 3.56 3.80 -0.38
CA PRO A 69 3.80 4.99 -1.20
C PRO A 69 4.33 6.19 -0.41
N TYR A 70 3.86 6.39 0.83
CA TYR A 70 4.33 7.49 1.69
C TYR A 70 5.82 7.35 2.05
N ILE A 71 6.29 6.13 2.33
CA ILE A 71 7.70 5.86 2.64
C ILE A 71 8.58 6.10 1.40
N LYS A 72 8.15 5.62 0.23
CA LYS A 72 8.86 5.92 -1.03
C LYS A 72 9.02 7.42 -1.24
N ARG A 73 7.92 8.17 -1.13
CA ARG A 73 7.94 9.63 -1.26
C ARG A 73 8.90 10.28 -0.26
N TRP A 74 8.88 9.82 0.99
CA TRP A 74 9.81 10.30 2.02
C TRP A 74 11.27 10.07 1.61
N ILE A 75 11.61 8.88 1.10
CA ILE A 75 12.96 8.55 0.63
C ILE A 75 13.36 9.42 -0.57
N GLU A 76 12.46 9.64 -1.51
CA GLU A 76 12.71 10.48 -2.70
C GLU A 76 12.96 11.96 -2.33
N GLU A 77 12.25 12.47 -1.31
CA GLU A 77 12.36 13.86 -0.87
C GLU A 77 13.54 14.11 0.09
N ASN A 78 13.90 13.14 0.94
CA ASN A 78 14.89 13.32 2.01
C ASN A 78 16.19 12.54 1.80
N GLY A 79 16.19 11.58 0.88
CA GLY A 79 17.28 10.64 0.69
C GLY A 79 17.31 9.53 1.74
N PHE A 80 17.93 8.41 1.36
CA PHE A 80 18.25 7.31 2.27
C PHE A 80 19.59 6.71 1.85
N ASP A 81 20.42 6.37 2.82
CA ASP A 81 21.83 5.96 2.62
C ASP A 81 22.00 4.50 2.18
N LYS A 82 20.93 3.71 2.14
CA LYS A 82 20.93 2.33 1.62
C LYS A 82 20.01 2.20 0.41
N GLU A 83 20.33 1.23 -0.45
CA GLU A 83 19.46 0.85 -1.55
C GLU A 83 18.16 0.24 -1.03
N VAL A 84 17.04 0.60 -1.66
CA VAL A 84 15.71 0.07 -1.35
C VAL A 84 15.06 -0.49 -2.59
N GLN A 85 14.34 -1.60 -2.43
CA GLN A 85 13.56 -2.23 -3.49
C GLN A 85 12.08 -1.85 -3.34
N TYR A 86 11.53 -1.17 -4.35
CA TYR A 86 10.10 -0.89 -4.40
C TYR A 86 9.34 -2.11 -4.94
N THR A 87 8.31 -2.55 -4.22
CA THR A 87 7.61 -3.80 -4.51
C THR A 87 6.50 -3.63 -5.55
N ARG A 88 6.00 -4.76 -6.09
CA ARG A 88 4.75 -4.79 -6.86
C ARG A 88 3.56 -4.27 -6.06
N LYS A 89 3.53 -4.52 -4.74
CA LYS A 89 2.48 -3.98 -3.86
C LYS A 89 2.47 -2.46 -3.85
N LEU A 90 3.64 -1.83 -3.85
CA LEU A 90 3.76 -0.38 -3.94
C LEU A 90 3.20 0.12 -5.27
N GLN A 91 3.65 -0.46 -6.39
CA GLN A 91 3.18 -0.09 -7.73
C GLN A 91 1.66 -0.20 -7.84
N PHE A 92 1.08 -1.29 -7.33
CA PHE A 92 -0.37 -1.49 -7.34
C PHE A 92 -1.12 -0.45 -6.49
N LYS A 93 -0.61 -0.12 -5.30
CA LYS A 93 -1.19 0.95 -4.47
C LYS A 93 -1.16 2.31 -5.17
N GLU A 94 -0.07 2.63 -5.86
CA GLU A 94 0.05 3.87 -6.65
C GLU A 94 -0.94 3.88 -7.83
N ALA A 95 -1.10 2.74 -8.52
CA ALA A 95 -2.06 2.59 -9.61
C ALA A 95 -3.51 2.80 -9.14
N VAL A 96 -3.91 2.22 -8.01
CA VAL A 96 -5.24 2.43 -7.42
C VAL A 96 -5.44 3.89 -6.99
N ALA A 97 -4.42 4.51 -6.38
CA ALA A 97 -4.50 5.93 -6.02
C ALA A 97 -4.67 6.83 -7.25
N LYS A 98 -3.95 6.53 -8.33
CA LYS A 98 -4.07 7.22 -9.62
C LYS A 98 -5.44 7.01 -10.25
N PHE A 99 -5.95 5.78 -10.25
CA PHE A 99 -7.30 5.46 -10.71
C PHE A 99 -8.34 6.33 -10.00
N ASN A 100 -8.35 6.32 -8.66
CA ASN A 100 -9.29 7.13 -7.89
C ASN A 100 -9.16 8.63 -8.17
N LYS A 101 -7.93 9.14 -8.34
CA LYS A 101 -7.70 10.55 -8.70
C LYS A 101 -8.40 10.94 -10.02
N TYR A 102 -8.49 10.04 -10.99
CA TYR A 102 -9.05 10.34 -12.31
C TYR A 102 -10.49 9.85 -12.53
N ARG A 103 -10.94 8.85 -11.76
CA ARG A 103 -12.25 8.19 -11.95
C ARG A 103 -13.25 8.49 -10.84
N SER A 104 -12.83 8.96 -9.67
CA SER A 104 -13.78 9.38 -8.63
C SER A 104 -14.52 10.67 -9.05
N PRO A 105 -15.84 10.77 -8.84
CA PRO A 105 -16.70 9.85 -8.08
C PRO A 105 -17.40 8.76 -8.93
N GLU A 106 -17.19 8.73 -10.26
CA GLU A 106 -17.83 7.79 -11.19
C GLU A 106 -17.45 6.33 -10.90
N ALA A 107 -16.19 6.08 -10.55
CA ALA A 107 -15.73 4.81 -10.03
C ALA A 107 -14.72 5.03 -8.91
N ASN A 108 -14.84 4.27 -7.83
CA ASN A 108 -13.92 4.26 -6.70
C ASN A 108 -13.38 2.85 -6.50
N ALA A 109 -12.09 2.76 -6.23
CA ALA A 109 -11.37 1.52 -6.00
C ALA A 109 -10.80 1.50 -4.57
N GLU A 110 -11.13 0.45 -3.82
CA GLU A 110 -10.65 0.21 -2.46
C GLU A 110 -9.89 -1.12 -2.45
N ILE A 111 -8.63 -1.10 -2.02
CA ILE A 111 -7.85 -2.33 -1.84
C ILE A 111 -8.36 -3.04 -0.58
N LEU A 112 -8.98 -4.20 -0.76
CA LEU A 112 -9.43 -5.05 0.35
C LEU A 112 -8.32 -5.94 0.89
N GLU A 113 -7.43 -6.40 0.01
CA GLU A 113 -6.32 -7.28 0.35
C GLU A 113 -5.18 -7.09 -0.65
N ILE A 114 -3.94 -7.24 -0.19
CA ILE A 114 -2.77 -7.25 -1.06
C ILE A 114 -1.73 -8.26 -0.56
N GLY A 115 -1.45 -9.26 -1.38
CA GLY A 115 -0.45 -10.29 -1.15
C GLY A 115 0.84 -10.01 -1.91
N ASP A 116 1.75 -10.99 -1.92
CA ASP A 116 3.03 -10.90 -2.63
C ASP A 116 2.86 -11.00 -4.16
N ASP A 117 1.83 -11.72 -4.62
CA ASP A 117 1.54 -12.05 -6.02
C ASP A 117 0.10 -11.68 -6.46
N PHE A 118 -0.71 -11.08 -5.58
CA PHE A 118 -2.09 -10.70 -5.89
C PHE A 118 -2.57 -9.45 -5.16
N ALA A 119 -3.67 -8.88 -5.65
CA ALA A 119 -4.49 -7.92 -4.92
C ALA A 119 -5.98 -8.21 -5.11
N VAL A 120 -6.79 -7.82 -4.13
CA VAL A 120 -8.26 -7.83 -4.21
C VAL A 120 -8.75 -6.41 -4.03
N VAL A 121 -9.54 -5.92 -4.98
CA VAL A 121 -10.05 -4.55 -5.01
C VAL A 121 -11.57 -4.56 -5.09
N LYS A 122 -12.22 -3.74 -4.27
CA LYS A 122 -13.63 -3.39 -4.42
C LYS A 122 -13.73 -2.17 -5.31
N ILE A 123 -14.47 -2.30 -6.41
CA ILE A 123 -14.74 -1.21 -7.34
C ILE A 123 -16.23 -0.85 -7.21
N THR A 124 -16.53 0.39 -6.83
CA THR A 124 -17.89 0.91 -6.60
C THR A 124 -18.19 2.12 -7.46
N GLY A 125 -19.46 2.35 -7.78
CA GLY A 125 -19.89 3.44 -8.64
C GLY A 125 -21.35 3.26 -9.06
N PRO A 126 -21.99 4.29 -9.66
CA PRO A 126 -23.34 4.21 -10.20
C PRO A 126 -23.37 3.43 -11.52
N PHE A 127 -22.81 2.21 -11.53
CA PHE A 127 -22.67 1.38 -12.73
C PHE A 127 -24.04 1.07 -13.36
N CYS A 128 -24.15 1.24 -14.67
CA CYS A 128 -25.31 0.84 -15.46
C CYS A 128 -24.99 -0.37 -16.35
N VAL A 129 -25.99 -1.02 -16.93
CA VAL A 129 -25.80 -2.25 -17.73
C VAL A 129 -24.87 -2.04 -18.94
N SER A 130 -24.72 -0.80 -19.43
CA SER A 130 -23.88 -0.45 -20.58
C SER A 130 -22.57 0.27 -20.23
N CYS A 131 -22.19 0.39 -18.95
CA CYS A 131 -21.14 1.32 -18.52
C CYS A 131 -19.69 0.88 -18.78
N GLY A 132 -19.43 -0.22 -19.50
CA GLY A 132 -18.05 -0.63 -19.78
C GLY A 132 -17.22 -0.90 -18.51
N VAL A 133 -17.85 -1.35 -17.42
CA VAL A 133 -17.21 -1.51 -16.10
C VAL A 133 -15.91 -2.33 -16.11
N PHE A 134 -15.79 -3.25 -17.08
CA PHE A 134 -14.57 -4.03 -17.32
C PHE A 134 -13.37 -3.16 -17.72
N ASP A 135 -13.60 -2.03 -18.38
CA ASP A 135 -12.54 -1.08 -18.73
C ASP A 135 -11.90 -0.48 -17.48
N TYR A 136 -12.67 -0.28 -16.39
CA TYR A 136 -12.09 0.14 -15.11
C TYR A 136 -11.22 -0.94 -14.48
N PHE A 137 -11.55 -2.21 -14.71
CA PHE A 137 -10.75 -3.32 -14.17
C PHE A 137 -9.41 -3.35 -14.90
N GLU A 138 -9.45 -3.25 -16.23
CA GLU A 138 -8.28 -3.21 -17.11
C GLU A 138 -7.43 -1.95 -16.90
N ASP A 139 -8.03 -0.77 -16.65
CA ASP A 139 -7.29 0.47 -16.35
C ASP A 139 -6.32 0.27 -15.18
N ILE A 140 -6.79 -0.34 -14.08
CA ILE A 140 -5.95 -0.67 -12.91
C ILE A 140 -4.89 -1.72 -13.28
N ALA A 141 -5.27 -2.75 -14.04
CA ALA A 141 -4.35 -3.81 -14.45
C ALA A 141 -3.20 -3.26 -15.31
N ILE A 142 -3.51 -2.41 -16.29
CA ILE A 142 -2.53 -1.79 -17.19
C ILE A 142 -1.59 -0.88 -16.38
N GLU A 143 -2.13 0.02 -15.57
CA GLU A 143 -1.32 0.95 -14.77
C GLU A 143 -0.40 0.22 -13.78
N ALA A 144 -0.88 -0.87 -13.18
CA ALA A 144 -0.11 -1.67 -12.23
C ALA A 144 0.77 -2.75 -12.88
N ASN A 145 0.72 -2.92 -14.21
CA ASN A 145 1.29 -4.06 -14.92
C ASN A 145 0.89 -5.41 -14.27
N ALA A 146 -0.40 -5.55 -13.98
CA ALA A 146 -1.04 -6.72 -13.41
C ALA A 146 -1.99 -7.36 -14.44
N ARG A 147 -2.69 -8.42 -14.04
CA ARG A 147 -3.74 -9.06 -14.84
C ARG A 147 -4.99 -9.24 -14.02
N VAL A 148 -6.16 -9.02 -14.61
CA VAL A 148 -7.43 -9.41 -14.00
C VAL A 148 -7.51 -10.95 -14.00
N ILE A 149 -7.67 -11.55 -12.82
CA ILE A 149 -7.73 -13.00 -12.64
C ILE A 149 -9.17 -13.47 -12.53
N ASP A 150 -9.98 -12.75 -11.76
CA ASP A 150 -11.39 -13.07 -11.52
C ASP A 150 -12.14 -11.83 -11.05
N HIS A 151 -13.46 -11.84 -11.18
CA HIS A 151 -14.33 -10.82 -10.62
C HIS A 151 -15.69 -11.39 -10.22
N LYS A 152 -16.30 -10.79 -9.20
CA LYS A 152 -17.68 -11.09 -8.81
C LYS A 152 -18.46 -9.82 -8.54
N LYS A 153 -19.75 -9.84 -8.83
CA LYS A 153 -20.67 -8.75 -8.49
C LYS A 153 -20.86 -8.69 -6.96
N ALA A 154 -20.85 -7.48 -6.42
CA ALA A 154 -21.22 -7.13 -5.06
C ALA A 154 -22.46 -6.22 -5.06
N GLU A 155 -22.99 -5.88 -3.89
CA GLU A 155 -24.21 -5.07 -3.75
C GLU A 155 -24.12 -3.71 -4.46
N ASP A 156 -22.97 -3.04 -4.33
CA ASP A 156 -22.70 -1.68 -4.81
C ASP A 156 -21.57 -1.62 -5.86
N GLY A 157 -21.25 -2.75 -6.49
CA GLY A 157 -20.19 -2.80 -7.48
C GLY A 157 -19.62 -4.19 -7.73
N PHE A 158 -18.30 -4.29 -7.74
CA PHE A 158 -17.56 -5.51 -8.06
C PHE A 158 -16.38 -5.73 -7.12
N ILE A 159 -16.09 -6.98 -6.84
CA ILE A 159 -14.84 -7.40 -6.21
C ILE A 159 -14.00 -8.04 -7.31
N VAL A 160 -12.83 -7.47 -7.57
CA VAL A 160 -11.92 -7.87 -8.65
C VAL A 160 -10.61 -8.36 -8.05
N ARG A 161 -10.15 -9.52 -8.52
CA ARG A 161 -8.86 -10.09 -8.14
C ARG A 161 -7.84 -9.86 -9.25
N TYR A 162 -6.67 -9.36 -8.87
CA TYR A 162 -5.54 -9.11 -9.74
C TYR A 162 -4.38 -10.03 -9.40
N GLY A 163 -3.58 -10.41 -10.39
CA GLY A 163 -2.33 -11.16 -10.25
C GLY A 163 -1.14 -10.37 -10.81
N PHE A 164 0.02 -10.49 -10.17
CA PHE A 164 1.27 -9.77 -10.51
C PHE A 164 2.25 -10.61 -11.33
#